data_AF-A0A535NFT4-F1
#
_entry.id   AF-A0A535NFT4-F1
#
_cell.length_a   1.000
_cell.length_b   1.000
_cell.length_c   1.000
_cell.angle_alpha   90.00
_cell.angle_beta   90.00
_cell.angle_gamma   90.00
#
_symmetry.space_group_name_H-M   'P 1'
#
loop_
_entity.id
_entity.type
_entity.pdbx_description
1 polymer ?
#
loop_
_entity_poly.entity_id
_entity_poly.type
_entity_poly.pdbx_seq_one_letter_code
_entity_poly.pdbx_strand_id
1 'polypeptide(L)'
;MVAAQPRSEGMAARVLVAVAVVAIAAIVVLYLSIIRSQGGPPDDTPWVVPFVAGYEVLMALLLAASLLVPPAIRPGLRGAASAGLFVLGVLAAFSIGLGDIIVAALAIAATVLAVVASPGRRTLVSLAVAAIASLAILLGGFQIAWSHIVCQPTGQSGGSSAGLFGGAAYDCTNGVLTVH
;
A
#
# COMPACT_ATOMS: atom_id res chain seq x y z
N MET A 1 -30.53 -13.23 30.10
CA MET A 1 -29.29 -12.77 29.42
C MET A 1 -29.69 -12.28 28.03
N VAL A 2 -29.73 -10.97 27.82
CA VAL A 2 -30.07 -10.39 26.51
C VAL A 2 -28.84 -10.56 25.62
N ALA A 3 -28.91 -11.45 24.63
CA ALA A 3 -27.89 -11.59 23.62
C ALA A 3 -27.86 -10.27 22.82
N ALA A 4 -26.77 -9.50 22.96
CA ALA A 4 -26.55 -8.31 22.15
C ALA A 4 -26.52 -8.75 20.68
N GLN A 5 -27.58 -8.44 19.93
CA GLN A 5 -27.60 -8.71 18.50
C GLN A 5 -26.44 -7.95 17.84
N PRO A 6 -25.61 -8.61 17.03
CA PRO A 6 -24.54 -7.94 16.30
C PRO A 6 -25.19 -6.91 15.39
N ARG A 7 -24.97 -5.63 15.67
CA ARG A 7 -25.47 -4.52 14.87
C ARG A 7 -24.91 -4.73 13.46
N SER A 8 -25.79 -4.96 12.49
CA SER A 8 -25.42 -5.12 11.09
C SER A 8 -24.50 -3.95 10.70
N GLU A 9 -23.33 -4.26 10.16
CA GLU A 9 -22.38 -3.26 9.69
C GLU A 9 -23.10 -2.25 8.79
N GLY A 10 -23.04 -0.96 9.16
CA GLY A 10 -23.82 0.08 8.50
C GLY A 10 -23.46 0.21 7.01
N MET A 11 -24.45 0.50 6.17
CA MET A 11 -24.27 0.76 4.73
C MET A 11 -23.11 1.74 4.45
N ALA A 12 -22.94 2.75 5.30
CA ALA A 12 -21.85 3.73 5.21
C ALA A 12 -20.45 3.09 5.17
N ALA A 13 -20.16 2.10 6.02
CA ALA A 13 -18.84 1.45 6.05
C ALA A 13 -18.59 0.64 4.77
N ARG A 14 -19.62 0.01 4.21
CA ARG A 14 -19.52 -0.74 2.95
C ARG A 14 -19.32 0.18 1.76
N VAL A 15 -20.02 1.31 1.72
CA VAL A 15 -19.86 2.33 0.68
C VAL A 15 -18.46 2.91 0.72
N LEU A 16 -17.94 3.28 1.90
CA LEU A 16 -16.57 3.79 2.05
C LEU A 16 -15.52 2.79 1.52
N VAL A 17 -15.68 1.51 1.82
CA VAL A 17 -14.77 0.46 1.32
C VAL A 17 -14.89 0.30 -0.19
N ALA A 18 -16.11 0.29 -0.74
CA ALA A 18 -16.31 0.19 -2.18
C ALA A 18 -15.68 1.39 -2.92
N VAL A 19 -15.87 2.60 -2.40
CA VAL A 19 -15.23 3.82 -2.93
C VAL A 19 -13.71 3.70 -2.86
N ALA A 20 -13.16 3.24 -1.73
CA ALA A 20 -11.72 3.04 -1.58
C ALA A 20 -11.17 2.03 -2.61
N VAL A 21 -11.87 0.90 -2.83
CA VAL A 21 -11.47 -0.10 -3.83
C VAL A 21 -11.42 0.50 -5.23
N VAL A 22 -12.48 1.24 -5.63
CA VAL A 22 -12.54 1.89 -6.95
C VAL A 22 -11.44 2.95 -7.09
N ALA A 23 -11.21 3.74 -6.04
CA ALA A 23 -10.18 4.77 -6.03
C ALA A 23 -8.76 4.18 -6.20
N ILE A 24 -8.42 3.09 -5.48
CA ILE A 24 -7.13 2.41 -5.66
C ILE A 24 -6.99 1.86 -7.07
N ALA A 25 -8.03 1.22 -7.60
CA ALA A 25 -7.99 0.69 -8.96
C ALA A 25 -7.73 1.81 -9.98
N ALA A 26 -8.34 2.99 -9.79
CA ALA A 26 -8.07 4.16 -10.62
C ALA A 26 -6.64 4.68 -10.45
N ILE A 27 -6.11 4.72 -9.22
CA ILE A 27 -4.72 5.11 -8.93
C ILE A 27 -3.73 4.17 -9.63
N VAL A 28 -3.91 2.85 -9.54
CA VAL A 28 -3.06 1.86 -10.21
C VAL A 28 -3.05 2.08 -11.72
N VAL A 29 -4.23 2.25 -12.33
CA VAL A 29 -4.35 2.49 -13.77
C VAL A 29 -3.66 3.79 -14.15
N LEU A 30 -3.87 4.86 -13.38
CA LEU A 30 -3.24 6.16 -13.60
C LEU A 30 -1.72 6.05 -13.50
N TYR A 31 -1.21 5.41 -12.45
CA TYR A 31 0.22 5.18 -12.21
C TYR A 31 0.90 4.52 -13.41
N LEU A 32 0.36 3.37 -13.83
CA LEU A 32 0.91 2.60 -14.93
C LEU A 32 0.78 3.35 -16.26
N SER A 33 -0.32 4.10 -16.46
CA SER A 33 -0.51 4.89 -17.67
C SER A 33 0.50 6.03 -17.79
N ILE A 34 0.78 6.74 -16.68
CA ILE A 34 1.78 7.81 -16.62
C ILE A 34 3.16 7.24 -16.93
N ILE A 35 3.57 6.15 -16.28
CA ILE A 35 4.89 5.53 -16.53
C ILE A 35 5.03 5.10 -18.00
N ARG A 36 4.02 4.43 -18.56
CA ARG A 36 4.05 4.02 -19.97
C ARG A 36 4.13 5.22 -20.92
N SER A 37 3.48 6.33 -20.58
CA SER A 37 3.46 7.54 -21.42
C SER A 37 4.78 8.31 -21.39
N GLN A 38 5.65 8.09 -20.41
CA GLN A 38 6.94 8.77 -20.32
C GLN A 38 7.94 8.31 -21.39
N GLY A 39 7.73 7.15 -22.01
CA GLY A 39 8.47 6.70 -23.21
C GLY A 39 10.00 6.66 -23.07
N GLY A 40 10.50 6.72 -21.84
CA GLY A 40 11.91 6.85 -21.54
C GLY A 40 12.66 5.51 -21.55
N PRO A 41 14.00 5.56 -21.45
CA PRO A 41 14.83 4.39 -21.21
C PRO A 41 14.35 3.62 -19.95
N PRO A 42 14.50 2.29 -19.89
CA PRO A 42 14.05 1.48 -18.74
C PRO A 42 14.71 1.89 -17.42
N ASP A 43 13.93 2.24 -16.39
CA ASP A 43 14.43 2.68 -15.08
C ASP A 43 15.52 1.76 -14.48
N ASP A 44 16.48 2.35 -13.77
CA ASP A 44 17.53 1.63 -13.05
C ASP A 44 17.00 0.73 -11.93
N THR A 45 15.73 0.93 -11.55
CA THR A 45 15.03 0.19 -10.50
C THR A 45 13.82 -0.55 -11.09
N PRO A 46 14.03 -1.54 -11.98
CA PRO A 46 12.98 -2.16 -12.78
C PRO A 46 11.89 -2.87 -11.94
N TRP A 47 12.19 -3.18 -10.68
CA TRP A 47 11.29 -3.86 -9.76
C TRP A 47 10.44 -2.94 -8.89
N VAL A 48 10.78 -1.67 -8.76
CA VAL A 48 10.05 -0.74 -7.88
C VAL A 48 8.65 -0.49 -8.40
N VAL A 49 8.52 -0.15 -9.69
CA VAL A 49 7.22 0.07 -10.34
C VAL A 49 6.26 -1.12 -10.23
N PRO A 50 6.63 -2.34 -10.65
CA PRO A 50 5.72 -3.48 -10.55
C PRO A 50 5.45 -3.87 -9.10
N PHE A 51 6.39 -3.66 -8.18
CA PHE A 51 6.16 -3.89 -6.76
C PHE A 51 5.09 -2.95 -6.18
N VAL A 52 5.21 -1.64 -6.42
CA VAL A 52 4.23 -0.64 -5.96
C VAL A 52 2.84 -0.95 -6.52
N ALA A 53 2.73 -1.16 -7.84
CA ALA A 53 1.45 -1.50 -8.46
C ALA A 53 0.88 -2.82 -7.94
N GLY A 54 1.72 -3.85 -7.75
CA GLY A 54 1.31 -5.14 -7.20
C GLY A 54 0.83 -5.02 -5.75
N TYR A 55 1.50 -4.18 -4.94
CA TYR A 55 1.12 -3.93 -3.57
C TYR A 55 -0.21 -3.18 -3.47
N GLU A 56 -0.44 -2.15 -4.29
CA GLU A 56 -1.73 -1.46 -4.37
C GLU A 56 -2.87 -2.40 -4.77
N VAL A 57 -2.66 -3.25 -5.77
CA VAL A 57 -3.63 -4.29 -6.17
C VAL A 57 -3.92 -5.24 -5.01
N LEU A 58 -2.89 -5.68 -4.27
CA LEU A 58 -3.07 -6.51 -3.09
C LEU A 58 -3.94 -5.80 -2.03
N MET A 59 -3.66 -4.53 -1.73
CA MET A 59 -4.47 -3.76 -0.77
C MET A 59 -5.93 -3.58 -1.24
N ALA A 60 -6.14 -3.35 -2.53
CA ALA A 60 -7.48 -3.30 -3.13
C ALA A 60 -8.22 -4.64 -2.99
N LEU A 61 -7.53 -5.76 -3.21
CA LEU A 61 -8.09 -7.10 -3.02
C LEU A 61 -8.43 -7.39 -1.56
N LEU A 62 -7.59 -6.97 -0.61
CA LEU A 62 -7.89 -7.09 0.83
C LEU A 62 -9.15 -6.29 1.20
N LEU A 63 -9.30 -5.07 0.69
CA LEU A 63 -10.50 -4.25 0.90
C LEU A 63 -11.74 -4.87 0.25
N ALA A 64 -11.64 -5.35 -0.99
CA ALA A 64 -12.72 -6.02 -1.70
C ALA A 64 -13.15 -7.32 -0.98
N ALA A 65 -12.18 -8.14 -0.58
CA ALA A 65 -12.42 -9.35 0.21
C ALA A 65 -13.09 -9.01 1.55
N SER A 66 -12.76 -7.88 2.18
CA SER A 66 -13.41 -7.42 3.41
C SER A 66 -14.94 -7.22 3.28
N LEU A 67 -15.46 -7.04 2.07
CA LEU A 67 -16.90 -6.95 1.82
C LEU A 67 -17.59 -8.32 1.80
N LEU A 68 -16.85 -9.37 1.46
CA LEU A 68 -17.35 -10.72 1.24
C LEU A 68 -17.19 -11.63 2.47
N VAL A 69 -16.17 -11.38 3.29
CA VAL A 69 -15.85 -12.24 4.46
C VAL A 69 -16.74 -11.95 5.68
N PRO A 70 -16.79 -12.88 6.66
CA PRO A 70 -17.51 -12.67 7.92
C PRO A 70 -16.99 -11.47 8.73
N PRO A 71 -17.85 -10.81 9.54
CA PRO A 71 -17.52 -9.60 10.30
C PRO A 71 -16.33 -9.75 11.26
N ALA A 72 -16.01 -10.97 11.69
CA ALA A 72 -14.86 -11.24 12.55
C ALA A 72 -13.51 -10.98 11.88
N ILE A 73 -13.41 -11.07 10.54
CA ILE A 73 -12.15 -11.01 9.79
C ILE A 73 -11.98 -9.64 9.10
N ARG A 74 -13.08 -8.94 8.81
CA ARG A 74 -13.09 -7.62 8.13
C ARG A 74 -12.14 -6.59 8.75
N PRO A 75 -12.07 -6.43 10.09
CA PRO A 75 -11.23 -5.42 10.71
C PRO A 75 -9.73 -5.67 10.46
N GLY A 76 -9.32 -6.94 10.40
CA GLY A 76 -7.95 -7.31 10.06
C GLY A 76 -7.61 -6.92 8.62
N LEU A 77 -8.44 -7.31 7.66
CA LEU A 77 -8.21 -7.00 6.23
C LEU A 77 -8.20 -5.50 5.95
N ARG A 78 -9.13 -4.75 6.54
CA ARG A 78 -9.18 -3.28 6.38
C ARG A 78 -8.04 -2.59 7.13
N GLY A 79 -7.66 -3.11 8.29
CA GLY A 79 -6.49 -2.67 9.05
C GLY A 79 -5.21 -2.79 8.23
N ALA A 80 -4.96 -3.97 7.67
CA ALA A 80 -3.83 -4.22 6.76
C ALA A 80 -3.83 -3.24 5.58
N ALA A 81 -4.95 -3.15 4.86
CA ALA A 81 -5.05 -2.26 3.71
C ALA A 81 -4.81 -0.79 4.07
N SER A 82 -5.42 -0.31 5.16
CA SER A 82 -5.28 1.08 5.59
C SER A 82 -3.86 1.44 6.02
N ALA A 83 -3.21 0.59 6.83
CA ALA A 83 -1.83 0.82 7.26
C ALA A 83 -0.88 0.76 6.07
N GLY A 84 -1.09 -0.22 5.18
CA GLY A 84 -0.29 -0.41 3.98
C GLY A 84 -0.35 0.78 3.02
N LEU A 85 -1.56 1.23 2.68
CA LEU A 85 -1.78 2.37 1.79
C LEU A 85 -1.30 3.67 2.42
N PHE A 86 -1.46 3.85 3.73
CA PHE A 86 -0.98 5.05 4.41
C PHE A 86 0.55 5.16 4.34
N VAL A 87 1.28 4.08 4.68
CA VAL A 87 2.74 4.10 4.65
C VAL A 87 3.26 4.19 3.22
N LEU A 88 2.67 3.46 2.28
CA LEU A 88 3.00 3.61 0.87
C LEU A 88 2.77 5.06 0.40
N GLY A 89 1.65 5.66 0.77
CA GLY A 89 1.33 7.04 0.42
C GLY A 89 2.28 8.06 1.03
N VAL A 90 2.77 7.83 2.26
CA VAL A 90 3.81 8.68 2.87
C VAL A 90 5.15 8.52 2.13
N LEU A 91 5.53 7.29 1.77
CA LEU A 91 6.77 7.02 1.03
C LEU A 91 6.70 7.56 -0.42
N ALA A 92 5.53 7.54 -1.03
CA ALA A 92 5.27 7.99 -2.41
C ALA A 92 4.66 9.41 -2.49
N ALA A 93 4.76 10.20 -1.41
CA ALA A 93 4.04 11.47 -1.24
C ALA A 93 4.27 12.49 -2.37
N PHE A 94 5.41 12.42 -3.06
CA PHE A 94 5.77 13.36 -4.13
C PHE A 94 5.17 13.05 -5.51
N SER A 95 4.44 11.93 -5.69
CA SER A 95 3.83 11.60 -7.00
C SER A 95 2.38 11.15 -6.86
N ILE A 96 2.15 10.03 -6.16
CA ILE A 96 0.83 9.36 -6.10
C ILE A 96 0.33 9.28 -4.66
N GLY A 97 1.21 9.50 -3.70
CA GLY A 97 0.93 9.25 -2.30
C GLY A 97 -0.17 10.10 -1.69
N LEU A 98 -0.48 11.28 -2.25
CA LEU A 98 -1.65 12.06 -1.85
C LEU A 98 -2.96 11.30 -2.10
N GLY A 99 -3.08 10.63 -3.25
CA GLY A 99 -4.23 9.79 -3.57
C GLY A 99 -4.34 8.62 -2.59
N ASP A 100 -3.23 7.93 -2.34
CA ASP A 100 -3.19 6.80 -1.42
C ASP A 100 -3.50 7.18 0.02
N ILE A 101 -3.04 8.35 0.48
CA ILE A 101 -3.37 8.86 1.82
C ILE A 101 -4.87 9.12 1.95
N ILE A 102 -5.52 9.68 0.92
CA ILE A 102 -6.97 9.91 0.92
C ILE A 102 -7.72 8.58 0.99
N VAL A 103 -7.31 7.60 0.19
CA VAL A 103 -7.89 6.25 0.21
C VAL A 103 -7.67 5.58 1.57
N ALA A 104 -6.45 5.69 2.13
CA ALA A 104 -6.13 5.16 3.43
C ALA A 104 -7.04 5.78 4.50
N ALA A 105 -7.29 7.08 4.46
CA ALA A 105 -8.22 7.75 5.37
C ALA A 105 -9.65 7.19 5.28
N LEU A 106 -10.15 6.90 4.07
CA LEU A 106 -11.45 6.24 3.88
C LEU A 106 -11.48 4.83 4.48
N ALA A 107 -10.41 4.05 4.27
CA ALA A 107 -10.26 2.71 4.85
C ALA A 107 -10.15 2.75 6.39
N ILE A 108 -9.43 3.72 6.95
CA ILE A 108 -9.34 3.96 8.40
C ILE A 108 -10.73 4.30 8.94
N ALA A 109 -11.45 5.23 8.33
CA ALA A 109 -12.80 5.61 8.76
C ALA A 109 -13.75 4.40 8.76
N ALA A 110 -13.74 3.59 7.70
CA ALA A 110 -14.53 2.37 7.64
C ALA A 110 -14.14 1.33 8.71
N THR A 111 -12.85 1.27 9.06
CA THR A 111 -12.33 0.38 10.10
C THR A 111 -12.75 0.86 11.49
N VAL A 112 -12.64 2.16 11.77
CA VAL A 112 -13.09 2.77 13.03
C VAL A 112 -14.58 2.53 13.24
N LEU A 113 -15.41 2.75 12.20
CA LEU A 113 -16.85 2.47 12.27
C LEU A 113 -17.15 0.99 12.59
N ALA A 114 -16.38 0.06 12.01
CA ALA A 114 -16.55 -1.37 12.28
C ALA A 114 -16.12 -1.76 13.71
N VAL A 115 -15.05 -1.16 14.23
CA VAL A 115 -14.57 -1.39 15.60
C VAL A 115 -15.54 -0.80 16.62
N VAL A 116 -16.05 0.40 16.39
CA VAL A 116 -17.04 1.04 17.27
C VAL A 116 -18.34 0.24 17.31
N ALA A 117 -18.75 -0.37 16.18
CA ALA A 117 -19.93 -1.21 16.12
C ALA A 117 -19.78 -2.56 16.86
N SER A 118 -18.55 -3.06 17.03
CA SER A 118 -18.27 -4.34 17.70
C SER A 118 -16.92 -4.32 18.44
N PRO A 119 -16.83 -3.58 19.55
CA PRO A 119 -15.56 -3.45 20.28
C PRO A 119 -15.18 -4.78 20.93
N GLY A 120 -13.94 -5.23 20.68
CA GLY A 120 -13.45 -6.49 21.23
C GLY A 120 -11.93 -6.61 21.13
N ARG A 121 -11.31 -7.22 22.16
CA ARG A 121 -9.85 -7.43 22.21
C ARG A 121 -9.34 -8.25 21.02
N ARG A 122 -10.11 -9.26 20.58
CA ARG A 122 -9.79 -10.07 19.38
C ARG A 122 -9.77 -9.22 18.11
N THR A 123 -10.71 -8.28 17.97
CA THR A 123 -10.77 -7.35 16.84
C THR A 123 -9.52 -6.47 16.78
N LEU A 124 -9.11 -5.89 17.90
CA LEU A 124 -7.92 -5.04 17.98
C LEU A 124 -6.62 -5.83 17.69
N VAL A 125 -6.49 -7.04 18.23
CA VAL A 125 -5.34 -7.90 17.95
C VAL A 125 -5.29 -8.29 16.47
N SER A 126 -6.44 -8.67 15.87
CA SER A 126 -6.49 -9.01 14.44
C SER A 126 -6.09 -7.84 13.54
N LEU A 127 -6.50 -6.63 13.91
CA LEU A 127 -6.15 -5.40 13.19
C LEU A 127 -4.66 -5.11 13.32
N ALA A 128 -4.11 -5.16 14.53
CA ALA A 128 -2.70 -4.90 14.77
C ALA A 128 -1.79 -5.91 14.05
N VAL A 129 -2.10 -7.21 14.15
CA VAL A 129 -1.32 -8.27 13.50
C VAL A 129 -1.37 -8.11 11.98
N ALA A 130 -2.54 -7.86 11.41
CA ALA A 130 -2.69 -7.70 9.96
C ALA A 130 -1.99 -6.43 9.45
N ALA A 131 -2.05 -5.32 10.20
CA ALA A 131 -1.32 -4.09 9.89
C ALA A 131 0.21 -4.28 9.96
N ILE A 132 0.72 -4.97 10.99
CA ILE A 132 2.15 -5.27 11.09
C ILE A 132 2.59 -6.16 9.92
N ALA A 133 1.78 -7.16 9.57
CA ALA A 133 2.07 -8.05 8.45
C ALA A 133 2.11 -7.30 7.12
N SER A 134 1.17 -6.39 6.85
CA SER A 134 1.20 -5.59 5.61
C SER A 134 2.42 -4.69 5.55
N LEU A 135 2.80 -4.06 6.67
CA LEU A 135 4.00 -3.23 6.75
C LEU A 135 5.28 -4.04 6.56
N ALA A 136 5.36 -5.25 7.12
CA ALA A 136 6.50 -6.14 6.91
C ALA A 136 6.64 -6.54 5.43
N ILE A 137 5.54 -6.81 4.73
CA ILE A 137 5.53 -7.09 3.29
C ILE A 137 5.98 -5.84 2.50
N LEU A 138 5.48 -4.66 2.87
CA LEU A 138 5.84 -3.40 2.21
C LEU A 138 7.34 -3.12 2.33
N LEU A 139 7.85 -3.10 3.55
CA LEU A 139 9.26 -2.79 3.84
C LEU A 139 10.19 -3.86 3.29
N GLY A 140 9.83 -5.14 3.44
CA GLY A 140 10.61 -6.25 2.88
C GLY A 140 10.64 -6.23 1.36
N GLY A 141 9.53 -5.91 0.71
CA GLY A 141 9.46 -5.80 -0.73
C GLY A 141 10.25 -4.61 -1.28
N PHE A 142 10.22 -3.45 -0.61
CA PHE A 142 11.10 -2.33 -0.97
C PHE A 142 12.58 -2.66 -0.80
N GLN A 143 12.94 -3.39 0.27
CA GLN A 143 14.33 -3.82 0.48
C GLN A 143 14.83 -4.70 -0.68
N ILE A 144 13.98 -5.59 -1.21
CA ILE A 144 14.32 -6.45 -2.36
C ILE A 144 14.32 -5.64 -3.67
N ALA A 145 13.35 -4.73 -3.84
CA ALA A 145 13.26 -3.90 -5.04
C ALA A 145 14.49 -2.98 -5.17
N TRP A 146 15.02 -2.48 -4.05
CA TRP A 146 16.22 -1.64 -4.02
C TRP A 146 17.53 -2.41 -4.00
N SER A 147 17.55 -3.70 -3.67
CA SER A 147 18.79 -4.49 -3.76
C SER A 147 19.18 -4.83 -5.21
N HIS A 148 18.29 -4.62 -6.17
CA HIS A 148 18.50 -4.89 -7.59
C HIS A 148 18.51 -3.59 -8.40
N ILE A 149 19.65 -2.89 -8.37
CA ILE A 149 19.91 -1.72 -9.22
C ILE A 149 20.61 -2.20 -10.49
N VAL A 150 20.07 -1.85 -11.66
CA VAL A 150 20.65 -2.18 -12.96
C VAL A 150 21.00 -0.88 -13.68
N CYS A 151 22.28 -0.51 -13.71
CA CYS A 151 22.70 0.68 -14.44
C CYS A 151 22.55 0.49 -15.95
N GLN A 152 21.97 1.48 -16.61
CA GLN A 152 21.89 1.49 -18.06
C GLN A 152 23.27 1.67 -18.72
N PRO A 153 23.51 1.05 -19.89
CA PRO A 153 24.79 1.17 -20.60
C PRO A 153 25.09 2.60 -21.09
N THR A 154 24.08 3.44 -21.25
CA THR A 154 24.20 4.84 -21.67
C THR A 154 23.22 5.69 -20.88
N GLY A 155 23.66 6.85 -20.38
CA GLY A 155 22.81 7.76 -19.63
C GLY A 155 23.35 8.04 -18.23
N GLN A 156 22.70 9.01 -17.56
CA GLN A 156 22.91 9.32 -16.15
C GLN A 156 21.58 9.23 -15.43
N SER A 157 21.60 8.50 -14.33
CA SER A 157 20.44 8.25 -13.51
C SER A 157 20.92 7.96 -12.10
N GLY A 158 20.26 8.55 -11.12
CA GLY A 158 20.71 8.53 -9.74
C GLY A 158 19.53 8.57 -8.80
N GLY A 159 19.72 8.03 -7.61
CA GLY A 159 18.67 7.92 -6.62
C GLY A 159 19.23 7.68 -5.22
N SER A 160 18.34 7.68 -4.26
CA SER A 160 18.65 7.26 -2.90
C SER A 160 17.82 6.05 -2.54
N SER A 161 18.47 5.04 -1.95
CA SER A 161 17.78 3.94 -1.30
C SER A 161 17.52 4.33 0.16
N ALA A 162 16.32 4.03 0.69
CA ALA A 162 16.02 4.25 2.10
C ALA A 162 16.02 2.92 2.85
N GLY A 163 17.17 2.26 2.97
CA GLY A 163 17.28 0.95 3.63
C GLY A 163 17.13 1.04 5.16
N LEU A 164 16.53 -0.01 5.76
CA LEU A 164 16.40 -0.15 7.23
C LEU A 164 17.76 -0.18 7.95
N PHE A 165 18.85 -0.46 7.22
CA PHE A 165 20.22 -0.57 7.71
C PHE A 165 21.16 0.54 7.20
N GLY A 166 20.60 1.65 6.70
CA GLY A 166 21.35 2.76 6.12
C GLY A 166 20.92 2.99 4.67
N GLY A 167 20.54 4.22 4.36
CA GLY A 167 20.31 4.63 2.98
C GLY A 167 21.63 4.97 2.31
N ALA A 168 21.82 4.52 1.07
CA ALA A 168 22.96 4.87 0.25
C ALA A 168 22.46 5.66 -0.97
N ALA A 169 23.15 6.75 -1.28
CA ALA A 169 22.93 7.46 -2.53
C ALA A 169 23.70 6.72 -3.61
N TYR A 170 23.10 6.57 -4.79
CA TYR A 170 23.75 5.93 -5.91
C TYR A 170 23.62 6.79 -7.16
N ASP A 171 24.68 6.78 -7.96
CA ASP A 171 24.72 7.34 -9.30
C ASP A 171 25.11 6.22 -10.26
N CYS A 172 24.32 6.05 -11.30
CA CYS A 172 24.62 5.24 -12.47
C CYS A 172 25.05 6.17 -13.61
N THR A 173 26.30 6.06 -14.05
CA THR A 173 26.82 6.80 -15.21
C THR A 173 27.37 5.82 -16.25
N ASN A 174 26.71 5.71 -17.41
CA ASN A 174 27.14 4.88 -18.54
C ASN A 174 27.55 3.44 -18.15
N GLY A 175 26.71 2.77 -17.35
CA GLY A 175 26.90 1.40 -16.91
C GLY A 175 27.76 1.21 -15.65
N VAL A 176 28.28 2.30 -15.07
CA VAL A 176 29.07 2.26 -13.84
C VAL A 176 28.21 2.71 -12.65
N LEU A 177 28.13 1.88 -11.61
CA LEU A 177 27.47 2.18 -10.34
C LEU A 177 28.49 2.82 -9.37
N THR A 178 28.19 4.03 -8.91
CA THR A 178 28.89 4.72 -7.82
C THR A 178 27.96 4.86 -6.63
N VAL A 179 28.39 4.43 -5.45
CA VAL A 179 27.60 4.46 -4.21
C VAL A 179 28.27 5.40 -3.20
N HIS A 180 27.48 6.27 -2.57
CA HIS A 180 27.90 7.31 -1.64
C HIS A 180 27.25 7.13 -0.26
#